data_AF-A0A2N1WEJ3-F1
#
_entry.id   AF-A0A2N1WEJ3-F1
#
_cell.length_a   1.000
_cell.length_b   1.000
_cell.length_c   1.000
_cell.angle_alpha   90.00
_cell.angle_beta   90.00
_cell.angle_gamma   90.00
#
_symmetry.space_group_name_H-M   'P 1'
#
loop_
_entity.id
_entity.type
_entity.pdbx_description
1 polymer ?
#
loop_
_entity_poly.entity_id
_entity_poly.type
_entity_poly.pdbx_seq_one_letter_code
_entity_poly.pdbx_strand_id
1 'polypeptide(L)' 'MSNLYKCSTIYFEPIIHQALKIKATSSNLSVSELVDEAVRLLMRENQEDLPAFSKRESEREISDVALLDDLKMHGKI' A
#
# COMPACT_ATOMS: atom_id res chain seq x y z
N MET A 1 -3.36 18.40 29.33
CA MET A 1 -3.44 16.97 28.95
C MET A 1 -3.74 16.91 27.47
N SER A 2 -2.73 16.74 26.63
CA SER A 2 -2.92 16.53 25.19
C SER A 2 -3.70 15.22 24.99
N ASN A 3 -4.77 15.27 24.21
CA ASN A 3 -5.59 14.10 23.93
C ASN A 3 -4.75 13.09 23.12
N LEU A 4 -4.43 11.92 23.69
CA LEU A 4 -3.57 10.91 23.06
C LEU A 4 -4.20 10.27 21.81
N TYR A 5 -5.53 10.41 21.64
CA TYR A 5 -6.26 9.82 20.54
C TYR A 5 -7.30 10.81 20.00
N LYS A 6 -7.57 10.71 18.70
CA LYS A 6 -8.69 11.40 18.04
C LYS A 6 -9.62 10.36 17.43
N CYS A 7 -10.92 10.53 17.65
CA CYS A 7 -11.95 9.69 17.05
C CYS A 7 -12.23 10.13 15.62
N SER A 8 -12.39 9.17 14.72
CA SER A 8 -12.82 9.37 13.34
C SER A 8 -13.92 8.38 13.00
N THR A 9 -14.96 8.84 12.31
CA THR A 9 -16.07 8.00 11.86
C THR A 9 -15.81 7.59 10.41
N ILE A 10 -15.85 6.29 10.14
CA ILE A 10 -15.60 5.70 8.82
C ILE A 10 -16.78 4.81 8.46
N TYR A 11 -17.30 4.95 7.24
CA TYR A 11 -18.36 4.11 6.71
C TYR A 11 -17.76 2.96 5.90
N PHE A 12 -18.17 1.74 6.22
CA PHE A 12 -17.80 0.54 5.48
C PHE A 12 -19.02 -0.06 4.81
N GLU A 13 -18.83 -0.69 3.66
CA GLU A 13 -19.84 -1.59 3.12
C GLU A 13 -20.12 -2.73 4.12
N PRO A 14 -21.38 -3.20 4.25
CA PRO A 14 -21.73 -4.21 5.25
C PRO A 14 -20.89 -5.49 5.16
N ILE A 15 -20.59 -5.94 3.93
CA ILE A 15 -19.80 -7.15 3.70
C ILE A 15 -18.33 -6.98 4.13
N ILE A 16 -17.75 -5.81 3.87
CA ILE A 16 -16.39 -5.47 4.26
C ILE A 16 -16.28 -5.32 5.78
N HIS A 17 -17.24 -4.65 6.41
CA HIS A 17 -17.28 -4.54 7.86
C HIS A 17 -17.38 -5.90 8.55
N GLN A 18 -18.17 -6.83 7.98
CA GLN A 18 -18.27 -8.19 8.50
C GLN A 18 -16.93 -8.95 8.36
N ALA A 19 -16.27 -8.85 7.21
CA ALA A 19 -14.94 -9.43 7.01
C ALA A 19 -13.89 -8.85 7.98
N LEU A 20 -13.90 -7.53 8.19
CA LEU A 20 -13.02 -6.85 9.16
C LEU A 20 -13.23 -7.36 10.59
N LYS A 21 -14.49 -7.55 11.02
CA LYS A 21 -14.78 -8.11 12.35
C LYS A 21 -14.22 -9.53 12.50
N ILE A 22 -14.38 -10.38 11.49
CA ILE A 22 -13.85 -11.74 11.52
C ILE A 22 -12.32 -11.72 11.60
N LYS A 23 -11.68 -10.85 10.80
CA LYS A 23 -10.23 -10.65 10.83
C LYS A 23 -9.76 -10.20 12.20
N ALA A 24 -10.39 -9.17 12.77
CA ALA A 24 -10.11 -8.63 14.10
C ALA A 24 -10.15 -9.71 15.18
N THR A 25 -11.22 -10.53 15.19
CA THR A 25 -11.35 -11.66 16.12
C THR A 25 -10.25 -12.69 15.91
N SER A 26 -9.92 -13.05 14.66
CA SER A 26 -8.86 -14.03 14.37
C SER A 26 -7.46 -13.59 14.81
N SER A 27 -7.22 -12.27 14.86
CA SER A 27 -5.93 -11.69 15.24
C SER A 27 -5.88 -11.18 16.69
N ASN A 28 -6.95 -11.36 17.48
CA ASN A 28 -7.10 -10.76 18.82
C ASN A 28 -6.85 -9.23 18.82
N LEU A 29 -7.29 -8.55 17.78
CA LEU A 29 -7.20 -7.09 17.65
C LEU A 29 -8.61 -6.49 17.54
N SER A 30 -8.73 -5.21 17.82
CA SER A 30 -9.92 -4.43 17.50
C SER A 30 -9.95 -3.99 16.03
N VAL A 31 -11.13 -3.66 15.52
CA VAL A 31 -11.26 -3.08 14.17
C VAL A 31 -10.53 -1.74 14.07
N SER A 32 -10.52 -0.94 15.14
CA SER A 32 -9.77 0.32 15.19
C SER A 32 -8.27 0.13 15.07
N GLU A 33 -7.71 -0.90 15.73
CA GLU A 33 -6.27 -1.21 15.63
C GLU A 33 -5.90 -1.69 14.23
N LEU A 34 -6.71 -2.57 13.62
CA LEU A 34 -6.49 -3.00 12.24
C LEU A 34 -6.50 -1.83 11.24
N VAL A 35 -7.43 -0.88 11.41
CA VAL A 35 -7.53 0.29 10.53
C VAL A 35 -6.36 1.25 10.77
N ASP A 36 -5.98 1.51 12.02
CA ASP A 36 -4.83 2.35 12.35
C ASP A 36 -3.52 1.77 11.80
N GLU A 37 -3.29 0.46 11.93
CA GLU A 37 -2.14 -0.22 11.33
C GLU A 37 -2.15 -0.14 9.80
N ALA A 38 -3.30 -0.39 9.17
CA ALA A 38 -3.42 -0.31 7.70
C ALA A 38 -3.12 1.10 7.18
N VAL A 39 -3.62 2.15 7.85
CA VAL A 39 -3.34 3.54 7.46
C VAL A 39 -1.85 3.86 7.64
N ARG A 40 -1.24 3.45 8.75
CA ARG A 40 0.21 3.66 8.98
C ARG A 40 1.07 2.93 7.95
N LEU A 41 0.71 1.71 7.60
CA LEU A 41 1.39 0.94 6.58
C LEU A 41 1.32 1.67 5.23
N LEU A 42 0.11 2.07 4.81
CA LEU A 42 -0.10 2.81 3.57
C LEU A 42 0.71 4.11 3.54
N MET A 43 0.78 4.86 4.65
CA MET A 43 1.58 6.08 4.73
C MET A 43 3.08 5.80 4.62
N ARG A 44 3.56 4.71 5.22
CA ARG A 44 4.97 4.31 5.16
C ARG A 44 5.37 3.89 3.75
N GLU A 45 4.59 3.03 3.11
CA GLU A 45 4.83 2.56 1.73
C GLU A 45 4.90 3.76 0.77
N ASN A 46 3.94 4.69 0.87
CA ASN A 46 3.98 5.92 0.08
C ASN A 46 5.26 6.76 0.34
N GLN A 47 5.74 6.82 1.58
CA GLN A 47 6.96 7.54 1.91
C GLN A 47 8.21 6.84 1.35
N GLU A 48 8.25 5.50 1.33
CA GLU A 48 9.34 4.70 0.79
C GLU A 48 9.39 4.76 -0.75
N ASP A 49 8.25 4.96 -1.42
CA ASP A 49 8.17 5.09 -2.88
C ASP A 49 8.74 6.42 -3.38
N LEU A 50 8.57 7.52 -2.64
CA LEU A 50 9.07 8.85 -3.04
C LEU A 50 10.56 8.88 -3.43
N PRO A 51 11.51 8.36 -2.62
CA PRO A 51 12.90 8.32 -3.00
C PRO A 51 13.20 7.33 -4.13
N ALA A 52 12.39 6.27 -4.30
CA ALA A 52 12.53 5.37 -5.44
C ALA A 52 12.22 6.12 -6.74
N PHE A 53 11.13 6.91 -6.77
CA PHE A 53 10.83 7.79 -7.91
C PHE A 53 11.97 8.78 -8.18
N SER A 54 12.47 9.49 -7.17
CA SER A 54 13.56 10.46 -7.36
C SER A 54 14.86 9.81 -7.86
N LYS A 55 15.20 8.59 -7.40
CA LYS A 55 16.39 7.88 -7.91
C LYS A 55 16.26 7.50 -9.39
N ARG A 56 15.03 7.20 -9.83
CA ARG A 56 14.73 6.79 -11.20
C ARG A 56 14.59 7.96 -12.17
N GLU A 57 14.58 9.21 -11.72
CA GLU A 57 14.61 10.38 -12.63
C GLU A 57 15.80 10.36 -13.60
N SER A 58 16.93 9.78 -13.19
CA SER A 58 18.12 9.66 -14.02
C SER A 58 18.13 8.43 -14.94
N GLU A 59 17.17 7.52 -14.79
CA GLU A 59 17.04 6.36 -15.67
C GLU A 59 16.58 6.82 -17.06
N ARG A 60 17.24 6.31 -18.09
CA ARG A 60 16.84 6.60 -19.47
C ARG A 60 15.54 5.85 -19.77
N GLU A 61 14.53 6.58 -20.20
CA GLU A 61 13.30 5.98 -20.71
C GLU A 61 13.60 5.19 -21.99
N ILE A 62 13.12 3.95 -22.05
CA ILE A 62 13.22 3.08 -23.24
C ILE A 62 11.83 2.91 -23.84
N SER A 63 11.75 2.88 -25.16
CA SER A 63 10.48 2.62 -25.84
C SER A 63 10.07 1.15 -25.68
N ASP A 64 8.76 0.91 -25.74
CA ASP A 64 8.20 -0.44 -25.68
C ASP A 64 8.82 -1.38 -26.72
N VAL A 65 9.10 -0.86 -27.93
CA VAL A 65 9.75 -1.63 -29.00
C VAL A 65 11.17 -2.04 -28.60
N ALA A 66 11.95 -1.11 -28.03
CA ALA A 66 13.31 -1.39 -27.58
C ALA A 66 13.33 -2.40 -26.41
N LEU A 67 12.35 -2.33 -25.51
CA LEU A 67 12.19 -3.30 -24.43
C LEU A 67 11.85 -4.70 -24.98
N LEU A 68 10.93 -4.80 -25.93
CA LEU A 68 10.52 -6.09 -26.51
C LEU A 68 11.66 -6.75 -27.28
N ASP A 69 12.47 -5.98 -28.00
CA ASP A 69 13.63 -6.51 -28.72
C ASP A 69 14.73 -6.98 -27.75
N ASP A 70 14.96 -6.26 -26.65
CA ASP A 70 15.89 -6.67 -25.57
C ASP A 70 15.44 -7.97 -24.89
N LEU A 71 14.16 -8.09 -24.56
CA LEU A 71 13.59 -9.29 -23.93
C LEU A 71 13.68 -10.52 -24.84
N LYS A 72 13.43 -10.36 -26.15
CA LYS A 72 13.63 -11.44 -27.15
C LYS A 72 15.10 -11.83 -27.26
N MET A 73 16.01 -10.85 -27.30
CA MET A 73 17.45 -11.08 -27.39
C MET A 73 17.96 -11.89 -26.19
N HIS A 74 17.37 -11.67 -25.01
CA HIS A 74 17.69 -12.39 -23.77
C HIS A 74 16.85 -13.65 -23.53
N GLY A 75 15.99 -14.05 -24.48
CA GLY A 75 15.16 -15.27 -24.40
C GLY A 75 14.15 -15.26 -23.23
N LYS A 76 13.76 -14.06 -22.77
CA LYS A 76 12.78 -13.87 -21.70
C LYS A 76 11.33 -13.98 -22.22
N ILE A 77 11.17 -13.81 -23.53
CA ILE A 77 9.96 -14.01 -24.34
C ILE A 77 10.33 -14.52 -25.73
#